data_AF-A0A2H0XBW8-F1
#
_entry.id   AF-A0A2H0XBW8-F1
#
_cell.length_a   1.000
_cell.length_b   1.000
_cell.length_c   1.000
_cell.angle_alpha   90.00
_cell.angle_beta   90.00
_cell.angle_gamma   90.00
#
_symmetry.space_group_name_H-M   'P 1'
#
loop_
_entity.id
_entity.type
_entity.pdbx_description
1 polymer ?
#
loop_
_entity_poly.entity_id
_entity_poly.type
_entity_poly.pdbx_seq_one_letter_code
_entity_poly.pdbx_strand_id
1 'polypeptide(L)'
;KYRPKSFVLLRLLSASGAKLTSKLGFDFTGFTVVPIPISKSREKDRGFNQAEIIAKAVGKEFGLSLNTSCLTRIRDTNKQFGLHKGERAQNITGAFAVKGDVAGGKFLLIDDICTTGSTLISASSALFSARATDVRCFALSRKL
;
A
#
# COMPACT_ATOMS: atom_id res chain seq x y z
N LYS A 1 -3.49 -20.25 6.88
CA LYS A 1 -3.78 -20.13 5.43
C LYS A 1 -5.24 -19.71 5.23
N TYR A 2 -5.50 -18.67 4.42
CA TYR A 2 -6.87 -18.20 4.15
C TYR A 2 -7.72 -19.27 3.46
N ARG A 3 -9.02 -19.32 3.77
CA ARG A 3 -9.97 -20.19 3.07
C ARG A 3 -10.35 -19.59 1.71
N PRO A 4 -10.61 -20.40 0.66
CA PRO A 4 -11.00 -19.90 -0.67
C PRO A 4 -12.16 -18.89 -0.65
N LYS A 5 -13.17 -19.09 0.22
CA LYS A 5 -14.32 -18.18 0.37
C LYS A 5 -13.91 -16.76 0.82
N SER A 6 -12.97 -16.64 1.75
CA SER A 6 -12.47 -15.34 2.23
C SER A 6 -11.75 -14.56 1.12
N PHE A 7 -11.09 -15.28 0.22
CA PHE A 7 -10.37 -14.69 -0.92
C PHE A 7 -11.33 -14.17 -2.00
N VAL A 8 -12.42 -14.89 -2.28
CA VAL A 8 -13.49 -14.42 -3.18
C VAL A 8 -14.12 -13.14 -2.64
N LEU A 9 -14.42 -13.09 -1.34
CA LEU A 9 -15.01 -11.90 -0.72
C LEU A 9 -14.09 -10.68 -0.84
N LEU A 10 -12.79 -10.83 -0.60
CA LEU A 10 -11.81 -9.75 -0.77
C LEU A 10 -11.79 -9.22 -2.20
N ARG A 11 -11.84 -10.09 -3.21
CA ARG A 11 -11.90 -9.68 -4.62
C ARG A 11 -13.16 -8.87 -4.93
N LEU A 12 -14.32 -9.33 -4.46
CA LEU A 12 -15.59 -8.64 -4.66
C LEU A 12 -15.60 -7.27 -3.99
N LEU A 13 -15.16 -7.20 -2.73
CA LEU A 13 -15.04 -5.94 -2.00
C LEU A 13 -14.04 -4.98 -2.68
N SER A 14 -12.93 -5.49 -3.19
CA SER A 14 -11.94 -4.68 -3.92
C SER A 14 -12.53 -4.06 -5.18
N ALA A 15 -13.26 -4.84 -5.98
CA ALA A 15 -13.91 -4.35 -7.19
C ALA A 15 -15.01 -3.32 -6.86
N SER A 16 -15.85 -3.60 -5.87
CA SER A 16 -16.90 -2.66 -5.44
C SER A 16 -16.33 -1.38 -4.85
N GLY A 17 -15.27 -1.49 -4.04
CA GLY A 17 -14.56 -0.37 -3.46
C GLY A 17 -13.97 0.55 -4.52
N ALA A 18 -13.23 -0.02 -5.49
CA ALA A 18 -12.65 0.74 -6.58
C ALA A 18 -13.73 1.51 -7.39
N LYS A 19 -14.83 0.83 -7.76
CA LYS A 19 -15.96 1.46 -8.45
C LYS A 19 -16.59 2.59 -7.66
N LEU A 20 -16.76 2.41 -6.34
CA LEU A 20 -17.30 3.46 -5.48
C LEU A 20 -16.35 4.66 -5.43
N THR A 21 -15.04 4.43 -5.31
CA THR A 21 -14.04 5.49 -5.34
C THR A 21 -14.10 6.29 -6.64
N SER A 22 -14.24 5.63 -7.80
CA SER A 22 -14.43 6.31 -9.10
C SER A 22 -15.72 7.13 -9.11
N LYS A 23 -16.85 6.54 -8.68
CA LYS A 23 -18.15 7.24 -8.58
C LYS A 23 -18.17 8.43 -7.64
N LEU A 24 -17.32 8.43 -6.60
CA LEU A 24 -17.18 9.56 -5.68
C LEU A 24 -16.32 10.70 -6.24
N GLY A 25 -15.82 10.58 -7.48
CA GLY A 25 -15.10 11.66 -8.17
C GLY A 25 -13.61 11.73 -7.84
N PHE A 26 -13.02 10.67 -7.29
CA PHE A 26 -11.57 10.62 -7.13
C PHE A 26 -10.89 10.52 -8.50
N ASP A 27 -9.87 11.33 -8.72
CA ASP A 27 -9.06 11.31 -9.94
C ASP A 27 -7.62 10.88 -9.62
N PHE A 28 -7.19 9.80 -10.27
CA PHE A 28 -5.85 9.24 -10.19
C PHE A 28 -5.17 9.20 -11.57
N THR A 29 -5.59 10.05 -12.50
CA THR A 29 -5.01 10.12 -13.85
C THR A 29 -3.49 10.37 -13.77
N GLY A 30 -2.74 9.51 -14.48
CA GLY A 30 -1.27 9.57 -14.52
C GLY A 30 -0.57 8.97 -13.31
N PHE A 31 -1.29 8.33 -12.38
CA PHE A 31 -0.69 7.61 -11.26
C PHE A 31 -0.31 6.17 -11.64
N THR A 32 0.76 5.67 -11.02
CA THR A 32 1.09 4.24 -10.96
C THR A 32 0.63 3.67 -9.62
N VAL A 33 -0.14 2.59 -9.65
CA VAL A 33 -0.63 1.93 -8.44
C VAL A 33 0.48 1.05 -7.86
N VAL A 34 0.74 1.18 -6.57
CA VAL A 34 1.80 0.43 -5.86
C VAL A 34 1.22 -0.16 -4.58
N PRO A 35 1.11 -1.49 -4.45
CA PRO A 35 0.69 -2.09 -3.19
C PRO A 35 1.81 -1.99 -2.15
N ILE A 36 1.44 -1.79 -0.89
CA ILE A 36 2.39 -1.85 0.21
C ILE A 36 3.00 -3.27 0.27
N PRO A 37 4.34 -3.40 0.20
CA PRO A 37 4.98 -4.70 0.26
C PRO A 37 4.90 -5.25 1.68
N ILE A 38 4.55 -6.53 1.79
CA ILE A 38 4.64 -7.29 3.03
C ILE A 38 6.06 -7.83 3.21
N SER A 39 6.42 -8.23 4.43
CA SER A 39 7.70 -8.91 4.65
C SER A 39 7.67 -10.35 4.19
N LYS A 40 8.85 -10.89 3.87
CA LYS A 40 9.02 -12.28 3.41
C LYS A 40 8.43 -13.31 4.38
N SER A 41 8.50 -13.05 5.69
CA SER A 41 7.86 -13.91 6.70
C SER A 41 6.34 -13.90 6.55
N ARG A 42 5.71 -12.72 6.44
CA ARG A 42 4.25 -12.61 6.26
C ARG A 42 3.79 -13.16 4.91
N GLU A 43 4.60 -13.04 3.87
CA GLU A 43 4.32 -13.63 2.56
C GLU A 43 4.27 -15.16 2.64
N LYS A 44 5.22 -15.79 3.35
CA LYS A 44 5.20 -17.24 3.61
C LYS A 44 4.00 -17.69 4.43
N ASP A 45 3.61 -16.93 5.45
CA ASP A 45 2.49 -17.28 6.34
C ASP A 45 1.12 -17.15 5.66
N ARG A 46 0.94 -16.09 4.88
CA ARG A 46 -0.35 -15.73 4.26
C ARG A 46 -0.51 -16.31 2.86
N GLY A 47 0.59 -16.50 2.14
CA GLY A 47 0.63 -16.98 0.76
C GLY A 47 0.29 -15.93 -0.31
N PHE A 48 -0.06 -14.70 0.08
CA PHE A 48 -0.36 -13.57 -0.83
C PHE A 48 -0.36 -12.22 -0.09
N ASN A 49 -0.26 -11.13 -0.86
CA ASN A 49 -0.40 -9.76 -0.39
C ASN A 49 -1.82 -9.22 -0.65
N GLN A 50 -2.60 -8.96 0.40
CA GLN A 50 -3.96 -8.41 0.32
C GLN A 50 -3.99 -7.07 -0.42
N ALA A 51 -3.01 -6.20 -0.15
CA ALA A 51 -2.89 -4.90 -0.79
C ALA A 51 -2.72 -5.02 -2.31
N GLU A 52 -2.04 -6.06 -2.80
CA GLU A 52 -1.89 -6.30 -4.24
C GLU A 52 -3.22 -6.65 -4.92
N ILE A 53 -4.11 -7.37 -4.24
CA ILE A 53 -5.43 -7.70 -4.78
C ILE A 53 -6.28 -6.44 -4.91
N ILE A 54 -6.24 -5.57 -3.90
CA ILE A 54 -6.91 -4.27 -3.93
C ILE A 54 -6.30 -3.40 -5.02
N ALA A 55 -4.96 -3.35 -5.12
CA ALA A 55 -4.25 -2.57 -6.12
C ALA A 55 -4.59 -2.98 -7.56
N LYS A 56 -4.74 -4.29 -7.82
CA LYS A 56 -5.21 -4.80 -9.12
C LYS A 56 -6.61 -4.30 -9.47
N ALA A 57 -7.53 -4.28 -8.49
CA ALA A 57 -8.88 -3.79 -8.72
C ALA A 57 -8.91 -2.27 -8.98
N VAL A 58 -8.16 -1.50 -8.19
CA VAL A 58 -8.03 -0.05 -8.37
C VAL A 58 -7.38 0.29 -9.71
N GLY A 59 -6.26 -0.36 -10.06
CA GLY A 59 -5.59 -0.14 -11.33
C GLY A 59 -6.49 -0.46 -12.52
N LYS A 60 -7.29 -1.53 -12.44
CA LYS A 60 -8.27 -1.87 -13.49
C LYS A 60 -9.37 -0.82 -13.62
N GLU A 61 -9.93 -0.34 -12.51
CA GLU A 61 -11.04 0.63 -12.52
C GLU A 61 -10.60 1.99 -13.10
N PHE A 62 -9.39 2.44 -12.75
CA PHE A 62 -8.87 3.75 -13.14
C PHE A 62 -7.97 3.72 -14.38
N GLY A 63 -7.76 2.56 -15.00
CA GLY A 63 -6.87 2.41 -16.17
C GLY A 63 -5.39 2.67 -15.87
N LEU A 64 -4.93 2.36 -14.66
CA LEU A 64 -3.59 2.69 -14.18
C LEU A 64 -2.64 1.49 -14.27
N SER A 65 -1.35 1.77 -14.50
CA SER A 65 -0.29 0.77 -14.40
C SER A 65 -0.11 0.29 -12.96
N LEU A 66 0.07 -1.02 -12.78
CA LEU A 66 0.39 -1.62 -11.48
C LEU A 66 1.89 -1.92 -11.41
N ASN A 67 2.57 -1.41 -10.37
CA ASN A 67 3.96 -1.73 -10.09
C ASN A 67 4.10 -2.38 -8.71
N THR A 68 4.46 -3.66 -8.69
CA THR A 68 4.64 -4.44 -7.46
C THR A 68 6.09 -4.57 -7.00
N SER A 69 7.05 -3.98 -7.74
CA SER A 69 8.48 -4.19 -7.55
C SER A 69 9.27 -2.93 -7.21
N CYS A 70 8.73 -1.73 -7.48
CA CYS A 70 9.41 -0.47 -7.22
C CYS A 70 9.56 -0.15 -5.74
N LEU A 71 8.77 -0.78 -4.86
CA LEU A 71 8.85 -0.59 -3.42
C LEU A 71 9.11 -1.93 -2.74
N THR A 72 10.10 -1.98 -1.85
CA THR A 72 10.42 -3.17 -1.05
C THR A 72 10.41 -2.83 0.43
N ARG A 73 9.97 -3.78 1.25
CA ARG A 73 10.09 -3.68 2.71
C ARG A 73 11.47 -4.19 3.12
N ILE A 74 12.25 -3.37 3.81
CA ILE A 74 13.64 -3.69 4.21
C ILE A 74 13.80 -3.93 5.72
N ARG A 75 12.82 -3.50 6.54
CA ARG A 75 12.80 -3.80 7.97
C ARG A 75 11.42 -4.31 8.37
N ASP A 76 11.41 -5.35 9.21
CA ASP A 76 10.22 -5.74 9.94
C ASP A 76 10.06 -4.80 11.13
N THR A 77 9.14 -3.84 11.00
CA THR A 77 8.74 -2.99 12.12
C THR A 77 8.13 -3.86 13.22
N ASN A 78 8.83 -4.03 14.33
CA ASN A 78 8.34 -4.77 15.49
C ASN A 78 7.07 -4.12 16.08
N LYS A 79 6.22 -4.95 16.72
CA LYS A 79 4.96 -4.52 17.36
C LYS A 79 5.23 -3.43 18.40
N GLN A 80 4.48 -2.34 18.33
CA GLN A 80 4.59 -1.14 19.18
C GLN A 80 3.97 -1.34 20.57
N PHE A 81 4.40 -2.33 21.34
CA PHE A 81 4.16 -2.35 22.79
C PHE A 81 5.44 -1.86 23.49
N GLY A 82 5.37 -0.68 24.11
CA GLY A 82 6.41 -0.20 25.05
C GLY A 82 7.29 0.99 24.64
N LEU A 83 7.17 1.57 23.43
CA LEU A 83 8.09 2.62 22.97
C LEU A 83 7.56 4.05 23.19
N HIS A 84 8.43 4.97 23.61
CA HIS A 84 8.10 6.39 23.85
C HIS A 84 7.83 7.15 22.55
N LYS A 85 7.10 8.28 22.62
CA LYS A 85 6.68 9.10 21.48
C LYS A 85 7.82 9.44 20.49
N GLY A 86 9.04 9.66 20.97
CA GLY A 86 10.21 9.95 20.13
C GLY A 86 10.73 8.75 19.34
N GLU A 87 10.75 7.56 19.94
CA GLU A 87 11.20 6.32 19.29
C GLU A 87 10.20 5.82 18.25
N ARG A 88 8.91 6.14 18.43
CA ARG A 88 7.85 5.81 17.45
C ARG A 88 8.05 6.51 16.10
N ALA A 89 8.58 7.73 16.11
CA ALA A 89 8.85 8.48 14.88
C ALA A 89 10.05 7.89 14.12
N GLN A 90 11.08 7.42 14.83
CA GLN A 90 12.29 6.83 14.23
C GLN A 90 12.12 5.37 13.78
N ASN A 91 11.25 4.58 14.44
CA ASN A 91 11.08 3.16 14.13
C ASN A 91 10.39 2.86 12.79
N ILE A 92 9.80 3.87 12.17
CA ILE A 92 9.06 3.74 10.92
C ILE A 92 9.79 4.40 9.75
N THR A 93 10.74 5.31 10.00
CA THR A 93 11.63 5.84 8.98
C THR A 93 12.57 4.74 8.48
N GLY A 94 12.61 4.53 7.16
CA GLY A 94 13.48 3.52 6.55
C GLY A 94 12.96 2.09 6.63
N ALA A 95 11.65 1.88 6.82
CA ALA A 95 11.06 0.54 6.69
C ALA A 95 10.93 0.09 5.22
N PHE A 96 10.91 1.04 4.29
CA PHE A 96 10.78 0.81 2.85
C PHE A 96 11.96 1.40 2.09
N ALA A 97 12.29 0.76 0.97
CA ALA A 97 13.26 1.26 -0.01
C ALA A 97 12.68 1.17 -1.42
N VAL A 98 13.11 2.09 -2.28
CA VAL A 98 12.73 2.12 -3.69
C VAL A 98 13.72 1.30 -4.53
N LYS A 99 13.21 0.61 -5.55
CA LYS A 99 13.99 -0.08 -6.57
C LYS A 99 13.66 0.47 -7.95
N GLY A 100 14.69 0.72 -8.76
CA GLY A 100 14.55 1.29 -10.09
C GLY A 100 14.37 2.82 -10.05
N ASP A 101 14.03 3.39 -11.21
CA ASP A 101 13.78 4.82 -11.35
C ASP A 101 12.29 5.11 -11.15
N VAL A 102 12.01 6.00 -10.20
CA VAL A 102 10.67 6.51 -9.88
C VAL A 102 10.61 8.04 -9.95
N ALA A 103 11.71 8.68 -10.36
CA ALA A 103 11.81 10.13 -10.39
C ALA A 103 10.78 10.72 -11.37
N GLY A 104 10.15 11.82 -10.97
CA GLY A 104 9.07 12.43 -11.77
C GLY A 104 7.72 11.72 -11.67
N GLY A 105 7.67 10.48 -11.19
CA GLY A 105 6.47 9.66 -11.16
C GLY A 105 5.43 10.08 -10.10
N LYS A 106 4.17 9.76 -10.38
CA LYS A 106 3.04 9.88 -9.43
C LYS A 106 2.60 8.49 -8.98
N PHE A 107 2.43 8.28 -7.68
CA PHE A 107 2.20 6.94 -7.13
C PHE A 107 0.97 6.90 -6.22
N LEU A 108 0.13 5.88 -6.43
CA LEU A 108 -1.01 5.59 -5.57
C LEU A 108 -0.68 4.36 -4.73
N LEU A 109 -0.32 4.60 -3.47
CA LEU A 109 -0.04 3.56 -2.50
C LEU A 109 -1.33 2.90 -2.02
N ILE A 110 -1.37 1.56 -2.07
CA ILE A 110 -2.52 0.77 -1.66
C ILE A 110 -2.16 -0.08 -0.44
N ASP A 111 -3.01 -0.06 0.58
CA ASP A 111 -2.92 -0.98 1.73
C ASP A 111 -4.30 -1.61 2.01
N ASP A 112 -4.33 -2.74 2.73
CA ASP A 112 -5.59 -3.37 3.15
C ASP A 112 -6.15 -2.76 4.44
N ILE A 113 -5.30 -2.16 5.27
CA ILE A 113 -5.70 -1.50 6.50
C ILE A 113 -4.89 -0.23 6.77
N CYS A 114 -5.58 0.86 7.06
CA CYS A 114 -4.96 2.08 7.57
C CYS A 114 -5.44 2.35 8.99
N THR A 115 -4.52 2.28 9.96
CA THR A 115 -4.79 2.62 11.36
C THR A 115 -4.21 3.99 11.69
N THR A 116 -2.93 4.07 12.06
CA THR A 116 -2.20 5.32 12.30
C THR A 116 -1.67 5.96 11.03
N GLY A 117 -1.83 5.30 9.87
CA GLY A 117 -1.22 5.71 8.60
C GLY A 117 0.30 5.54 8.54
N SER A 118 0.96 5.07 9.61
CA SER A 118 2.42 5.05 9.68
C SER A 118 3.11 4.26 8.57
N THR A 119 2.53 3.13 8.16
CA THR A 119 3.03 2.32 7.04
C THR A 119 3.03 3.13 5.74
N LEU A 120 1.89 3.75 5.42
CA LEU A 120 1.69 4.57 4.22
C LEU A 120 2.59 5.81 4.23
N ILE A 121 2.74 6.46 5.39
CA ILE A 121 3.65 7.61 5.56
C ILE A 121 5.09 7.20 5.25
N SER A 122 5.57 6.10 5.82
CA SER A 122 6.94 5.60 5.57
C SER A 122 7.20 5.27 4.10
N ALA A 123 6.26 4.56 3.48
CA ALA A 123 6.33 4.23 2.06
C ALA A 123 6.33 5.49 1.19
N SER A 124 5.50 6.47 1.52
CA SER A 124 5.46 7.76 0.83
C SER A 124 6.80 8.50 0.95
N SER A 125 7.37 8.54 2.16
CA SER A 125 8.68 9.17 2.38
C SER A 125 9.79 8.51 1.57
N ALA A 126 9.75 7.19 1.36
CA ALA A 126 10.72 6.50 0.51
C ALA A 126 10.59 6.91 -0.96
N LEU A 127 9.35 7.02 -1.48
CA LEU A 127 9.09 7.47 -2.85
C LEU A 127 9.47 8.93 -3.07
N PHE A 128 9.12 9.83 -2.14
CA PHE A 128 9.51 11.24 -2.22
C PHE A 128 11.03 11.42 -2.12
N SER A 129 11.71 10.66 -1.25
CA SER A 129 13.18 10.65 -1.19
C SER A 129 13.81 10.20 -2.51
N ALA A 130 13.11 9.35 -3.28
CA ALA A 130 13.49 8.93 -4.62
C ALA A 130 12.97 9.84 -5.73
N ARG A 131 12.54 11.08 -5.40
CA ARG A 131 12.10 12.13 -6.32
C ARG A 131 10.78 11.86 -7.05
N ALA A 132 9.88 11.08 -6.46
CA ALA A 132 8.47 11.09 -6.89
C ALA A 132 7.87 12.50 -6.75
N THR A 133 6.95 12.86 -7.64
CA THR A 133 6.32 14.19 -7.68
C THR A 133 5.00 14.27 -6.93
N ASP A 134 4.27 13.15 -6.85
CA ASP A 134 3.02 13.05 -6.10
C ASP A 134 2.87 11.63 -5.54
N VAL A 135 2.45 11.51 -4.28
CA VAL A 135 2.12 10.24 -3.65
C VAL A 135 0.80 10.38 -2.92
N ARG A 136 -0.18 9.58 -3.36
CA ARG A 136 -1.49 9.45 -2.71
C ARG A 136 -1.63 8.08 -2.09
N CYS A 137 -2.50 7.96 -1.10
CA CYS A 137 -2.72 6.72 -0.37
C CYS A 137 -4.19 6.32 -0.42
N PHE A 138 -4.46 5.04 -0.59
CA PHE A 138 -5.79 4.46 -0.54
C PHE A 138 -5.76 3.17 0.28
N ALA A 139 -6.72 3.00 1.19
CA ALA A 139 -6.88 1.77 1.95
C ALA A 139 -8.35 1.35 1.94
N LEU A 140 -8.60 0.07 1.67
CA LEU A 140 -9.95 -0.49 1.69
C LEU A 140 -10.29 -0.99 3.10
N SER A 141 -10.33 -0.06 4.06
CA SER A 141 -10.67 -0.34 5.46
C SER A 141 -11.71 0.62 5.98
N ARG A 142 -12.47 0.20 7.00
CA ARG A 142 -13.20 1.18 7.82
C ARG A 142 -12.19 2.12 8.48
N LYS A 143 -12.54 3.40 8.62
CA LYS A 143 -11.86 4.26 9.59
C LYS A 143 -12.00 3.60 10.96
N LEU A 144 -10.89 3.29 11.62
CA LEU A 144 -10.90 2.82 13.01
C LEU A 144 -11.17 4.00 13.94
#